data_AF-A0A5K1BVJ4-F1
#
_entry.id   AF-A0A5K1BVJ4-F1
#
_cell.length_a   1.000
_cell.length_b   1.000
_cell.length_c   1.000
_cell.angle_alpha   90.00
_cell.angle_beta   90.00
_cell.angle_gamma   90.00
#
_symmetry.space_group_name_H-M   'P 1'
#
loop_
_entity.id
_entity.type
_entity.pdbx_description
1 polymer ?
#
loop_
_entity_poly.entity_id
_entity_poly.type
_entity_poly.pdbx_seq_one_letter_code
_entity_poly.pdbx_strand_id
1 'polypeptide(L)'
;IPNATLEEKVKYLAQWVDSHVTDGDKVLKKPVLFTEIGSSAPGSHGLDAFLKIMYDKTYESAKKKLSGAGALIWQLMVEAMEECGDKFSLVPWEKPSTFELMVQQSCRLEAVNGWSNSSMIYNCSGA
;
A
#
# COMPACT_ATOMS: atom_id res chain seq x y z
N ILE A 1 9.33 -14.50 -0.26
CA ILE A 1 10.17 -15.58 -0.86
C ILE A 1 11.64 -15.24 -0.62
N PRO A 2 12.34 -15.97 0.27
CA PRO A 2 13.78 -15.80 0.48
C PRO A 2 14.54 -15.99 -0.84
N ASN A 3 15.58 -15.20 -1.07
CA ASN A 3 16.49 -15.28 -2.24
C ASN A 3 15.85 -15.07 -3.63
N ALA A 4 14.55 -14.77 -3.71
CA ALA A 4 13.91 -14.41 -4.96
C ALA A 4 14.27 -12.99 -5.42
N THR A 5 14.25 -12.79 -6.73
CA THR A 5 14.37 -11.47 -7.37
C THR A 5 13.22 -10.55 -6.97
N LEU A 6 13.41 -9.23 -7.17
CA LEU A 6 12.35 -8.25 -6.92
C LEU A 6 11.09 -8.54 -7.76
N GLU A 7 11.28 -8.91 -9.03
CA GLU A 7 10.19 -9.24 -9.96
C GLU A 7 9.37 -10.43 -9.46
N GLU A 8 10.02 -11.51 -9.05
CA GLU A 8 9.35 -12.71 -8.50
C GLU A 8 8.57 -12.38 -7.23
N LYS A 9 9.14 -11.55 -6.34
CA LYS A 9 8.46 -11.12 -5.12
C LYS A 9 7.24 -10.25 -5.41
N VAL A 10 7.35 -9.33 -6.38
CA VAL A 10 6.24 -8.47 -6.83
C VAL A 10 5.14 -9.31 -7.48
N LYS A 11 5.50 -10.28 -8.33
CA LYS A 11 4.55 -11.20 -8.94
C LYS A 11 3.80 -12.02 -7.89
N TYR A 12 4.53 -12.56 -6.92
CA TYR A 12 3.93 -13.27 -5.80
C TYR A 12 2.99 -12.37 -5.00
N LEU A 13 3.39 -11.13 -4.69
CA LEU A 13 2.55 -10.17 -3.97
C LEU A 13 1.24 -9.89 -4.72
N ALA A 14 1.31 -9.67 -6.03
CA ALA A 14 0.12 -9.43 -6.85
C ALA A 14 -0.87 -10.62 -6.80
N GLN A 15 -0.36 -11.85 -6.93
CA GLN A 15 -1.18 -13.07 -6.84
C GLN A 15 -1.75 -13.27 -5.44
N TRP A 16 -0.95 -12.98 -4.40
CA TRP A 16 -1.36 -13.08 -3.01
C TRP A 16 -2.54 -12.15 -2.71
N VAL A 17 -2.45 -10.88 -3.14
CA VAL A 17 -3.53 -9.90 -2.98
C VAL A 17 -4.78 -10.32 -3.75
N ASP A 18 -4.65 -10.73 -5.02
CA ASP A 18 -5.79 -11.17 -5.83
C ASP A 18 -6.54 -12.35 -5.20
N SER A 19 -5.79 -13.32 -4.64
CA SER A 19 -6.37 -14.48 -3.96
C SER A 19 -7.16 -14.06 -2.73
N HIS A 20 -6.57 -13.23 -1.86
CA HIS A 20 -7.23 -12.81 -0.61
C HIS A 20 -8.46 -11.95 -0.88
N VAL A 21 -8.40 -11.05 -1.87
CA VAL A 21 -9.58 -10.29 -2.31
C VAL A 21 -10.66 -11.23 -2.84
N THR A 22 -10.29 -12.25 -3.62
CA THR A 22 -11.23 -13.23 -4.16
C THR A 22 -11.90 -14.04 -3.05
N ASP A 23 -11.16 -14.47 -2.03
CA ASP A 23 -11.72 -15.21 -0.90
C ASP A 23 -12.63 -14.33 -0.04
N GLY A 24 -12.21 -13.09 0.24
CA GLY A 24 -13.03 -12.09 0.91
C GLY A 24 -14.36 -11.85 0.17
N ASP A 25 -14.29 -11.73 -1.16
CA ASP A 25 -15.43 -11.42 -2.01
C ASP A 25 -16.36 -12.60 -2.27
N LYS A 26 -15.81 -13.78 -2.59
CA LYS A 26 -16.60 -14.93 -3.04
C LYS A 26 -16.99 -15.86 -1.90
N VAL A 27 -16.14 -16.01 -0.90
CA VAL A 27 -16.31 -17.01 0.16
C VAL A 27 -16.79 -16.36 1.45
N LEU A 28 -16.02 -15.43 2.01
CA LEU A 28 -16.25 -14.89 3.35
C LEU A 28 -17.30 -13.77 3.39
N LYS A 29 -17.51 -13.07 2.27
CA LYS A 29 -18.35 -11.86 2.17
C LYS A 29 -17.93 -10.79 3.18
N LYS A 30 -16.62 -10.59 3.33
CA LYS A 30 -16.01 -9.65 4.28
C LYS A 30 -14.90 -8.83 3.63
N PRO A 31 -14.75 -7.55 4.02
CA PRO A 31 -13.62 -6.75 3.57
C PRO A 31 -12.30 -7.33 4.08
N VAL A 32 -11.25 -7.12 3.29
CA VAL A 32 -9.86 -7.51 3.56
C VAL A 32 -9.04 -6.23 3.65
N LEU A 33 -8.44 -6.02 4.83
CA LEU A 33 -7.47 -4.96 5.07
C LEU A 33 -6.08 -5.61 5.15
N PHE A 34 -5.16 -5.14 4.31
CA PHE A 34 -3.78 -5.62 4.32
C PHE A 34 -2.98 -4.80 5.34
N THR A 35 -2.77 -5.33 6.55
CA THR A 35 -2.28 -4.55 7.69
C THR A 35 -0.77 -4.40 7.77
N GLU A 36 -0.01 -5.24 7.06
CA GLU A 36 1.45 -5.24 7.13
C GLU A 36 2.06 -5.41 5.75
N ILE A 37 2.72 -4.34 5.28
CA ILE A 37 3.40 -4.32 3.99
C ILE A 37 4.73 -3.60 4.18
N GLY A 38 5.81 -4.29 3.83
CA GLY A 38 7.15 -3.73 3.89
C GLY A 38 8.07 -4.47 2.94
N SER A 39 9.19 -3.83 2.60
CA SER A 39 10.25 -4.43 1.81
C SER A 39 11.59 -4.09 2.47
N SER A 40 12.36 -5.11 2.82
CA SER A 40 13.73 -4.94 3.33
C SER A 40 14.77 -4.98 2.19
N ALA A 41 14.33 -4.82 0.93
CA ALA A 41 15.25 -4.74 -0.19
C ALA A 41 16.04 -3.42 -0.09
N PRO A 42 17.36 -3.43 -0.34
CA PRO A 42 18.17 -2.22 -0.25
C PRO A 42 17.70 -1.15 -1.26
N GLY A 43 17.60 0.10 -0.80
CA GLY A 43 17.14 1.24 -1.60
C GLY A 43 15.60 1.40 -1.65
N SER A 44 15.11 2.58 -2.03
CA SER A 44 13.67 2.89 -2.10
C SER A 44 12.93 2.10 -3.18
N HIS A 45 13.62 1.67 -4.24
CA HIS A 45 13.02 0.98 -5.38
C HIS A 45 12.25 -0.30 -5.01
N GLY A 46 12.73 -1.06 -4.02
CA GLY A 46 12.10 -2.29 -3.60
C GLY A 46 10.80 -2.07 -2.82
N LEU A 47 10.73 -1.01 -2.02
CA LEU A 47 9.53 -0.63 -1.28
C LEU A 47 8.49 0.00 -2.20
N ASP A 48 8.91 0.93 -3.07
CA ASP A 48 8.04 1.60 -4.03
C ASP A 48 7.36 0.59 -4.97
N ALA A 49 8.09 -0.42 -5.44
CA ALA A 49 7.51 -1.48 -6.26
C ALA A 49 6.44 -2.30 -5.53
N PHE A 50 6.65 -2.61 -4.25
CA PHE A 50 5.69 -3.34 -3.42
C PHE A 50 4.44 -2.50 -3.16
N LEU A 51 4.62 -1.25 -2.74
CA LEU A 51 3.52 -0.33 -2.46
C LEU A 51 2.70 -0.06 -3.71
N LYS A 52 3.34 0.18 -4.86
CA LYS A 52 2.63 0.39 -6.13
C LYS A 52 1.70 -0.78 -6.45
N ILE A 53 2.18 -2.01 -6.32
CA ILE A 53 1.39 -3.21 -6.63
C ILE A 53 0.22 -3.36 -5.65
N MET A 54 0.47 -3.20 -4.35
CA MET A 54 -0.59 -3.27 -3.35
C MET A 54 -1.65 -2.18 -3.57
N TYR A 55 -1.21 -0.95 -3.76
CA TYR A 55 -2.07 0.22 -3.89
C TYR A 55 -2.90 0.16 -5.18
N ASP A 56 -2.30 -0.22 -6.30
CA ASP A 56 -3.03 -0.41 -7.56
C ASP A 56 -4.08 -1.53 -7.44
N LYS A 57 -3.74 -2.66 -6.80
CA LYS A 57 -4.67 -3.78 -6.60
C LYS A 57 -5.83 -3.44 -5.67
N THR A 58 -5.54 -2.81 -4.53
CA THR A 58 -6.57 -2.40 -3.56
C THR A 58 -7.45 -1.28 -4.11
N TYR A 59 -6.89 -0.33 -4.86
CA TYR A 59 -7.67 0.70 -5.56
C TYR A 59 -8.61 0.09 -6.60
N GLU A 60 -8.11 -0.82 -7.45
CA GLU A 60 -8.95 -1.50 -8.44
C GLU A 60 -10.03 -2.38 -7.78
N SER A 61 -9.73 -2.97 -6.63
CA SER A 61 -10.72 -3.68 -5.83
C SER A 61 -11.83 -2.75 -5.34
N ALA A 62 -11.47 -1.60 -4.75
CA ALA A 62 -12.40 -0.59 -4.27
C ALA A 62 -13.30 -0.04 -5.39
N LYS A 63 -12.72 0.33 -6.56
CA LYS A 63 -13.48 0.79 -7.73
C LYS A 63 -14.54 -0.21 -8.19
N LYS A 64 -14.19 -1.49 -8.15
CA LYS A 64 -15.08 -2.59 -8.55
C LYS A 64 -16.01 -3.04 -7.42
N LYS A 65 -15.97 -2.37 -6.26
CA LYS A 65 -16.72 -2.70 -5.04
C LYS A 65 -16.49 -4.14 -4.58
N LEU A 66 -15.26 -4.63 -4.74
CA LEU A 66 -14.80 -5.93 -4.26
C LEU A 66 -14.25 -5.80 -2.83
N SER A 67 -13.81 -6.91 -2.26
CA SER A 67 -13.47 -6.97 -0.83
C SER A 67 -12.11 -6.36 -0.43
N GLY A 68 -11.27 -5.90 -1.36
CA GLY A 68 -9.99 -5.27 -1.02
C GLY A 68 -10.20 -3.84 -0.51
N ALA A 69 -10.18 -3.67 0.81
CA ALA A 69 -10.58 -2.42 1.46
C ALA A 69 -9.44 -1.40 1.62
N GLY A 70 -8.18 -1.83 1.53
CA GLY A 70 -7.03 -0.94 1.67
C GLY A 70 -5.82 -1.64 2.25
N ALA A 71 -4.83 -0.84 2.63
CA ALA A 71 -3.51 -1.30 3.02
C ALA A 71 -2.85 -0.37 4.05
N LEU A 72 -2.06 -0.95 4.97
CA LEU A 72 -1.22 -0.25 5.95
C LEU A 72 0.24 -0.65 5.73
N ILE A 73 1.12 0.34 5.73
CA ILE A 73 2.57 0.13 5.60
C ILE A 73 3.18 -0.19 6.98
N TRP A 74 4.08 -1.17 7.02
CA TRP A 74 4.87 -1.52 8.19
C TRP A 74 6.32 -1.05 8.00
N GLN A 75 6.86 -0.15 8.81
CA GLN A 75 6.14 0.72 9.75
C GLN A 75 6.61 2.16 9.59
N LEU A 76 5.72 3.10 9.89
CA LEU A 76 6.08 4.50 9.87
C LEU A 76 6.80 4.86 11.16
N MET A 77 7.89 5.59 11.02
CA MET A 77 8.65 6.16 12.12
C MET A 77 8.60 7.68 12.06
N VAL A 78 8.84 8.28 13.21
CA VAL A 78 9.16 9.71 13.34
C VAL A 78 10.67 9.84 13.39
N GLU A 79 11.20 10.93 12.84
CA GLU A 79 12.62 11.30 12.92
C GLU A 79 13.13 11.26 14.36
N ALA A 80 14.39 10.85 14.52
CA ALA A 80 15.07 10.64 15.80
C ALA A 80 14.52 9.47 16.64
N MET A 81 13.71 8.58 16.05
CA MET A 81 13.24 7.32 16.68
C MET A 81 13.78 6.07 15.98
N GLU A 82 14.85 6.18 15.20
CA GLU A 82 15.38 5.10 14.38
C GLU A 82 15.83 3.89 15.22
N GLU A 83 16.21 4.10 16.49
CA GLU A 83 16.58 3.04 17.43
C GLU A 83 15.40 2.11 17.80
N CYS A 84 14.16 2.56 17.64
CA CYS A 84 12.96 1.74 17.84
C CYS A 84 12.55 0.99 16.56
N GLY A 85 13.23 1.27 15.44
CA GLY A 85 12.91 0.72 14.13
C GLY A 85 13.47 -0.68 13.89
N ASP A 86 12.86 -1.36 12.94
CA ASP A 86 13.38 -2.55 12.29
C ASP A 86 13.83 -2.24 10.85
N LYS A 87 14.25 -3.28 10.12
CA LYS A 87 14.69 -3.16 8.72
C LYS A 87 13.60 -2.77 7.71
N PHE A 88 12.35 -2.58 8.14
CA PHE A 88 11.21 -2.16 7.32
C PHE A 88 10.73 -0.75 7.66
N SER A 89 11.30 -0.16 8.71
CA SER A 89 10.92 1.13 9.23
C SER A 89 11.21 2.26 8.23
N LEU A 90 10.26 3.18 8.12
CA LEU A 90 10.26 4.27 7.14
C LEU A 90 9.94 5.59 7.85
N VAL A 91 10.84 6.56 7.76
CA VAL A 91 10.53 7.98 8.01
C VAL A 91 10.05 8.59 6.68
N PRO A 92 8.77 8.96 6.53
CA PRO A 92 8.20 9.31 5.21
C PRO A 92 8.91 10.47 4.51
N TRP A 93 9.25 11.53 5.24
CA TRP A 93 9.87 12.73 4.66
C TRP A 93 11.29 12.51 4.14
N GLU A 94 11.97 11.46 4.59
CA GLU A 94 13.28 11.06 4.06
C GLU A 94 13.18 10.26 2.75
N LYS A 95 11.98 9.82 2.37
CA LYS A 95 11.70 9.06 1.14
C LYS A 95 10.58 9.70 0.31
N PRO A 96 10.85 10.82 -0.39
CA PRO A 96 9.82 11.56 -1.13
C PRO A 96 9.02 10.72 -2.13
N SER A 97 9.66 9.77 -2.84
CA SER A 97 8.97 8.90 -3.82
C SER A 97 7.97 7.97 -3.16
N THR A 98 8.36 7.34 -2.04
CA THR A 98 7.49 6.47 -1.26
C THR A 98 6.34 7.25 -0.65
N PHE A 99 6.63 8.44 -0.10
CA PHE A 99 5.62 9.32 0.47
C PHE A 99 4.61 9.78 -0.58
N GLU A 100 5.06 10.13 -1.79
CA GLU A 100 4.17 10.48 -2.89
C GLU A 100 3.22 9.34 -3.26
N LEU A 101 3.71 8.10 -3.34
CA LEU A 101 2.86 6.92 -3.59
C LEU A 101 1.76 6.75 -2.53
N MET A 102 2.09 7.02 -1.26
CA MET A 102 1.11 6.96 -0.16
C MET A 102 0.02 8.01 -0.34
N VAL A 103 0.41 9.27 -0.61
CA VAL A 103 -0.54 10.37 -0.84
C VAL A 103 -1.43 10.09 -2.06
N GLN A 104 -0.84 9.67 -3.18
CA GLN A 104 -1.59 9.33 -4.39
C GLN A 104 -2.61 8.22 -4.12
N GLN A 105 -2.23 7.17 -3.38
CA GLN A 105 -3.18 6.12 -3.03
C GLN A 105 -4.33 6.62 -2.17
N SER A 106 -4.06 7.43 -1.15
CA SER A 106 -5.10 8.01 -0.30
C SER A 106 -6.09 8.85 -1.13
N CYS A 107 -5.59 9.68 -2.05
CA CYS A 107 -6.41 10.47 -2.96
C CYS A 107 -7.27 9.60 -3.88
N ARG A 108 -6.69 8.56 -4.48
CA ARG A 108 -7.41 7.61 -5.35
C ARG A 108 -8.56 6.92 -4.62
N LEU A 109 -8.34 6.48 -3.38
CA LEU A 109 -9.39 5.81 -2.58
C LEU A 109 -10.49 6.79 -2.14
N GLU A 110 -10.15 8.03 -1.80
CA GLU A 110 -11.15 9.07 -1.49
C GLU A 110 -12.08 9.30 -2.68
N ALA A 111 -11.52 9.43 -3.89
CA ALA A 111 -12.29 9.67 -5.11
C ALA A 111 -13.30 8.54 -5.40
N VAL A 112 -12.97 7.28 -5.06
CA VAL A 112 -13.88 6.13 -5.21
C VAL A 112 -15.06 6.19 -4.25
N ASN A 113 -14.84 6.70 -3.03
CA ASN A 113 -15.89 6.79 -2.01
C ASN A 113 -16.87 7.94 -2.27
N GLY A 114 -16.64 8.77 -3.29
CA GLY A 114 -17.51 9.90 -3.64
C GLY A 114 -17.56 10.97 -2.55
N TRP A 115 -16.58 11.00 -1.65
CA TRP A 115 -16.46 12.08 -0.68
C TRP A 115 -16.01 13.35 -1.39
N SER A 116 -16.91 14.33 -1.49
CA SER A 116 -16.60 15.69 -1.92
C SER A 116 -16.57 16.63 -0.71
N ASN A 117 -15.47 16.63 0.08
CA ASN A 117 -14.85 17.85 0.64
C ASN A 117 -13.81 17.61 1.77
N SER A 118 -12.67 18.31 1.60
CA SER A 118 -11.90 19.11 2.58
C SER A 118 -11.16 18.50 3.77
N SER A 119 -11.11 17.18 3.99
CA SER A 119 -10.32 16.62 5.10
C SER A 119 -8.89 16.18 4.74
N MET A 120 -8.52 16.18 3.46
CA MET A 120 -7.16 15.81 3.05
C MET A 120 -6.21 16.99 3.25
N ILE A 121 -5.15 16.77 4.03
CA ILE A 121 -4.08 17.74 4.28
C ILE A 121 -3.31 18.02 2.97
N TYR A 122 -3.32 17.08 2.02
CA TYR A 122 -2.55 17.14 0.78
C TYR A 122 -3.42 17.40 -0.44
N ASN A 123 -2.86 18.11 -1.40
CA ASN A 123 -3.53 18.43 -2.65
C ASN A 123 -3.62 17.18 -3.55
N CYS A 124 -4.84 16.69 -3.78
CA CYS A 124 -5.13 15.55 -4.65
C CYS A 124 -5.33 15.91 -6.14
N SER A 125 -5.00 17.12 -6.55
CA SER A 125 -5.10 17.56 -7.94
C SER A 125 -4.20 16.72 -8.85
N GLY A 126 -4.74 15.68 -9.49
CA GLY A 126 -4.03 14.82 -10.44
C GLY A 126 -4.01 13.31 -10.12
N ALA A 127 -4.66 12.87 -9.04
CA ALA A 127 -4.82 11.46 -8.68
C ALA A 127 -5.96 10.76 -9.43
#